data_AF-A0A8D8G265-F1
#
_entry.id   AF-A0A8D8G265-F1
#
_cell.length_a   1.000
_cell.length_b   1.000
_cell.length_c   1.000
_cell.angle_alpha   90.00
_cell.angle_beta   90.00
_cell.angle_gamma   90.00
#
_symmetry.space_group_name_H-M   'P 1'
#
loop_
_entity.id
_entity.type
_entity.pdbx_description
1 polymer ?
#
loop_
_entity_poly.entity_id
_entity_poly.type
_entity_poly.pdbx_seq_one_letter_code
_entity_poly.pdbx_strand_id
1 'polypeptide(L)'
;MRLIDKVRQMVLVPVSPKYLRISSILIAIYKVLVAHVLLFIMLLGLAHAEEMSTILGADIADQKEREEYVYIPTNAKGETMNQMRFKSAANLASVTLCMLYIGTTLATIYVLSCLGLLIGTLRNRHEFFIPWMVVDFFGTLISASVMIAVGYNKMAYCVIGKWQYWGFCAVMVAFNVVVWLVVRMFYKNLVHMTKLREVAVVAIPYPSPGTGATAAAVNGGKNSSSAVPYHYRRENMHLSDGGLKHMLLDSNEANYLV
;
A
#
# COMPACT_ATOMS: atom_id res chain seq x y z
N MET A 1 26.45 -17.40 14.42
CA MET A 1 25.28 -17.18 15.28
C MET A 1 25.13 -15.72 15.72
N ARG A 2 26.09 -15.11 16.42
CA ARG A 2 25.99 -13.70 16.92
C ARG A 2 25.64 -12.62 15.86
N LEU A 3 26.08 -12.77 14.61
CA LEU A 3 25.81 -11.82 13.53
C LEU A 3 24.36 -11.93 13.02
N ILE A 4 23.83 -13.16 12.93
CA ILE A 4 22.44 -13.42 12.54
C ILE A 4 21.50 -12.89 13.63
N ASP A 5 21.86 -13.09 14.91
CA ASP A 5 21.07 -12.56 16.02
C ASP A 5 21.09 -11.03 16.08
N LYS A 6 22.24 -10.40 15.78
CA LYS A 6 22.33 -8.93 15.66
C LYS A 6 21.52 -8.38 14.49
N VAL A 7 21.61 -9.00 13.31
CA VAL A 7 20.82 -8.60 12.13
C VAL A 7 19.34 -8.79 12.41
N ARG A 8 18.95 -9.92 13.01
CA ARG A 8 17.58 -10.19 13.44
C ARG A 8 17.10 -9.16 14.45
N GLN A 9 17.90 -8.81 15.46
CA GLN A 9 17.56 -7.75 16.41
C GLN A 9 17.40 -6.41 15.70
N MET A 10 18.30 -6.03 14.79
CA MET A 10 18.24 -4.77 14.04
C MET A 10 16.99 -4.68 13.15
N VAL A 11 16.57 -5.80 12.56
CA VAL A 11 15.31 -5.93 11.79
C VAL A 11 14.08 -5.94 12.71
N LEU A 12 14.21 -6.42 13.95
CA LEU A 12 13.14 -6.45 14.95
C LEU A 12 12.96 -5.11 15.69
N VAL A 13 13.96 -4.23 15.73
CA VAL A 13 13.85 -2.88 16.33
C VAL A 13 12.70 -2.06 15.72
N PRO A 14 12.55 -1.92 14.38
CA PRO A 14 11.41 -1.20 13.79
C PRO A 14 10.07 -1.93 13.97
N VAL A 15 10.11 -3.21 14.36
CA VAL A 15 8.94 -4.07 14.64
C VAL A 15 8.49 -3.96 16.10
N SER A 16 9.27 -3.28 16.96
CA SER A 16 8.92 -3.08 18.36
C SER A 16 7.66 -2.23 18.51
N PRO A 17 6.67 -2.65 19.33
CA PRO A 17 5.36 -1.99 19.44
C PRO A 17 5.43 -0.53 19.85
N LYS A 18 6.49 -0.11 20.53
CA LYS A 18 6.73 1.28 20.95
C LYS A 18 6.99 2.24 19.78
N TYR A 19 7.62 1.76 18.70
CA TYR A 19 7.98 2.60 17.54
C TYR A 19 7.19 2.27 16.28
N LEU A 20 6.28 1.29 16.32
CA LEU A 20 5.50 0.84 15.15
C LEU A 20 4.79 1.98 14.43
N ARG A 21 4.22 2.95 15.17
CA ARG A 21 3.50 4.09 14.58
C ARG A 21 4.45 5.03 13.83
N ILE A 22 5.57 5.40 14.45
CA ILE A 22 6.58 6.30 13.84
C ILE A 22 7.20 5.62 12.61
N SER A 23 7.57 4.34 12.73
CA SER A 23 8.08 3.54 11.60
C SER A 23 7.08 3.46 10.46
N SER A 24 5.79 3.23 10.75
CA SER A 24 4.76 3.15 9.71
C SER A 24 4.51 4.49 9.02
N ILE A 25 4.57 5.62 9.74
CA ILE A 25 4.46 6.96 9.16
C ILE A 25 5.66 7.24 8.24
N LEU A 26 6.88 6.94 8.70
CA LEU A 26 8.09 7.12 7.91
C LEU A 26 8.05 6.29 6.62
N ILE A 27 7.60 5.03 6.72
CA ILE A 27 7.41 4.14 5.56
C ILE A 27 6.37 4.70 4.60
N ALA A 28 5.24 5.22 5.11
CA ALA A 28 4.20 5.79 4.26
C ALA A 28 4.71 7.02 3.49
N ILE A 29 5.42 7.93 4.16
CA ILE A 29 6.03 9.11 3.51
C ILE A 29 7.05 8.67 2.45
N TYR A 30 7.95 7.74 2.78
CA TYR A 30 8.93 7.22 1.85
C TYR A 30 8.27 6.61 0.61
N LYS A 31 7.25 5.75 0.79
CA LYS A 31 6.53 5.10 -0.31
C LYS A 31 5.76 6.10 -1.18
N VAL A 32 5.16 7.13 -0.58
CA VAL A 32 4.51 8.23 -1.33
C VAL A 32 5.53 8.95 -2.20
N LEU A 33 6.69 9.33 -1.67
CA LEU A 33 7.74 10.00 -2.44
C LEU A 33 8.22 9.14 -3.62
N VAL A 34 8.53 7.86 -3.35
CA VAL A 34 8.95 6.92 -4.39
C VAL A 34 7.88 6.74 -5.46
N ALA A 35 6.60 6.64 -5.07
CA ALA A 35 5.49 6.48 -6.01
C ALA A 35 5.34 7.71 -6.94
N HIS A 36 5.52 8.93 -6.41
CA HIS A 36 5.46 10.14 -7.23
C HIS A 36 6.65 10.25 -8.19
N VAL A 37 7.87 9.91 -7.74
CA VAL A 37 9.04 9.88 -8.63
C VAL A 37 8.83 8.85 -9.74
N LEU A 38 8.29 7.67 -9.42
CA LEU A 38 7.98 6.64 -10.42
C LEU A 38 6.94 7.14 -11.42
N LEU A 39 5.84 7.74 -10.95
CA LEU A 39 4.81 8.31 -11.82
C LEU A 39 5.41 9.38 -12.74
N PHE A 40 6.25 10.27 -12.21
CA PHE A 40 6.91 11.31 -13.00
C PHE A 40 7.77 10.71 -14.12
N ILE A 41 8.58 9.69 -13.82
CA ILE A 41 9.39 9.00 -14.83
C ILE A 41 8.52 8.33 -15.89
N MET A 42 7.40 7.70 -15.50
CA MET A 42 6.48 7.06 -16.44
C MET A 42 5.81 8.07 -17.38
N LEU A 43 5.38 9.23 -16.85
CA LEU A 43 4.81 10.31 -17.66
C LEU A 43 5.84 10.89 -18.62
N LEU A 44 7.08 11.10 -18.16
CA LEU A 44 8.18 11.57 -19.00
C LEU A 44 8.46 10.55 -20.13
N GLY A 45 8.50 9.26 -19.80
CA GLY A 45 8.65 8.19 -20.79
C GLY A 45 7.51 8.15 -21.81
N LEU A 46 6.27 8.37 -21.36
CA LEU A 46 5.10 8.41 -22.23
C LEU A 46 5.15 9.61 -23.20
N ALA A 47 5.48 10.80 -22.70
CA ALA A 47 5.60 12.00 -23.54
C ALA A 47 6.69 11.84 -24.61
N HIS A 48 7.87 11.32 -24.24
CA HIS A 48 8.94 11.07 -25.22
C HIS A 48 8.58 9.96 -26.22
N ALA A 49 7.90 8.91 -25.78
CA ALA A 49 7.47 7.85 -26.70
C ALA A 49 6.40 8.34 -27.68
N GLU A 50 5.52 9.24 -27.25
CA GLU A 50 4.49 9.85 -28.09
C GLU A 50 5.10 10.80 -29.13
N GLU A 51 6.07 11.62 -28.73
CA GLU A 51 6.86 12.45 -29.64
C GLU A 51 7.59 11.59 -30.68
N MET A 52 8.29 10.55 -30.24
CA MET A 52 9.01 9.63 -31.13
C MET A 52 8.07 8.89 -32.10
N SER A 53 6.88 8.48 -31.64
CA SER A 53 5.89 7.84 -32.49
C SER A 53 5.32 8.79 -33.54
N THR A 54 5.16 10.07 -33.20
CA THR A 54 4.66 11.09 -34.12
C THR A 54 5.67 11.39 -35.22
N ILE A 55 6.95 11.52 -34.86
CA ILE A 55 8.06 11.69 -35.82
C ILE A 55 8.14 10.49 -36.75
N LEU A 56 8.07 9.26 -36.21
CA LEU A 56 8.08 8.05 -37.03
C LEU A 56 6.88 7.99 -38.00
N GLY A 57 5.71 8.46 -37.58
CA GLY A 57 4.53 8.57 -38.45
C GLY A 57 4.74 9.57 -39.59
N ALA A 58 5.38 10.70 -39.31
CA ALA A 58 5.75 11.70 -40.32
C ALA A 58 6.77 11.13 -41.32
N ASP A 59 7.81 10.44 -40.84
CA ASP A 59 8.82 9.79 -41.69
C ASP A 59 8.20 8.73 -42.62
N ILE A 60 7.22 7.96 -42.13
CA ILE A 60 6.49 6.97 -42.94
C ILE A 60 5.68 7.66 -44.04
N ALA A 61 5.04 8.80 -43.74
CA ALA A 61 4.26 9.55 -44.70
C ALA A 61 5.13 10.18 -45.79
N ASP A 62 6.25 10.80 -45.41
CA ASP A 62 7.23 11.39 -46.34
C ASP A 62 7.84 10.33 -47.27
N GLN A 63 8.19 9.16 -46.73
CA GLN A 63 8.66 8.06 -47.56
C GLN A 63 7.59 7.62 -48.55
N LYS A 64 6.34 7.46 -48.12
CA LYS A 64 5.23 7.07 -49.00
C LYS A 64 5.03 8.05 -50.15
N GLU A 65 5.13 9.36 -49.89
CA GLU A 65 5.08 10.39 -50.93
C GLU A 65 6.26 10.23 -51.91
N ARG A 66 7.47 9.98 -51.40
CA ARG A 66 8.66 9.77 -52.24
C ARG A 66 8.58 8.52 -53.12
N GLU A 67 7.95 7.44 -52.65
CA GLU A 67 7.73 6.21 -53.42
C GLU A 67 6.75 6.43 -54.60
N GLU A 68 5.89 7.46 -54.54
CA GLU A 68 4.97 7.83 -55.64
C GLU A 68 5.71 8.47 -56.82
N TYR A 69 6.80 9.21 -56.57
CA TYR A 69 7.53 9.96 -57.60
C TYR A 69 8.83 9.28 -58.06
N VAL A 70 9.38 8.33 -57.30
CA VAL A 70 10.67 7.69 -57.60
C VAL A 70 10.55 6.17 -57.58
N TYR A 71 10.91 5.50 -58.67
CA TYR A 71 10.99 4.04 -58.73
C TYR A 71 12.10 3.53 -57.81
N ILE A 72 11.73 2.85 -56.74
CA ILE A 72 12.66 2.26 -55.77
C ILE A 72 12.72 0.75 -56.02
N PRO A 73 13.91 0.13 -56.08
CA PRO A 73 14.04 -1.30 -56.29
C PRO A 73 13.37 -2.08 -55.15
N THR A 74 12.36 -2.87 -55.50
CA THR A 74 11.59 -3.72 -54.58
C THR A 74 12.14 -5.15 -54.57
N ASN A 75 12.01 -5.84 -53.43
CA ASN A 75 12.34 -7.26 -53.32
C ASN A 75 11.27 -8.13 -54.04
N ALA A 76 11.47 -9.44 -54.11
CA ALA A 76 10.55 -10.41 -54.74
C ALA A 76 9.09 -10.41 -54.19
N LYS A 77 8.84 -9.72 -53.07
CA LYS A 77 7.50 -9.51 -52.48
C LYS A 77 6.87 -8.15 -52.81
N GLY A 78 7.54 -7.31 -53.62
CA GLY A 78 7.09 -5.96 -53.94
C GLY A 78 7.30 -4.93 -52.82
N GLU A 79 7.98 -5.30 -51.72
CA GLU A 79 8.26 -4.40 -50.59
C GLU A 79 9.69 -3.85 -50.66
N THR A 80 9.85 -2.56 -50.33
CA THR A 80 11.18 -1.94 -50.19
C THR A 80 11.80 -2.33 -48.84
N MET A 81 13.14 -2.41 -48.76
CA MET A 81 13.82 -2.73 -47.50
C MET A 81 13.50 -1.71 -46.40
N ASN A 82 13.28 -0.45 -46.79
CA ASN A 82 12.88 0.62 -45.88
C ASN A 82 11.46 0.41 -45.35
N GLN A 83 10.51 0.02 -46.19
CA GLN A 83 9.14 -0.29 -45.79
C GLN A 83 9.08 -1.40 -44.72
N MET A 84 9.89 -2.46 -44.85
CA MET A 84 9.99 -3.49 -43.81
C MET A 84 10.53 -2.95 -42.49
N ARG A 85 11.53 -2.07 -42.53
CA ARG A 85 12.10 -1.43 -41.32
C ARG A 85 11.09 -0.51 -40.65
N PHE A 86 10.36 0.31 -41.42
CA PHE A 86 9.31 1.18 -40.91
C PHE A 86 8.15 0.41 -40.30
N LYS A 87 7.73 -0.70 -40.91
CA LYS A 87 6.68 -1.56 -40.34
C LYS A 87 7.11 -2.18 -39.01
N SER A 88 8.37 -2.64 -38.92
CA SER A 88 8.93 -3.14 -37.68
C SER A 88 9.03 -2.05 -36.60
N ALA A 89 9.52 -0.86 -36.97
CA ALA A 89 9.63 0.27 -36.06
C ALA A 89 8.26 0.76 -35.57
N ALA A 90 7.26 0.83 -36.44
CA ALA A 90 5.89 1.23 -36.09
C ALA A 90 5.23 0.22 -35.14
N ASN A 91 5.41 -1.08 -35.41
CA ASN A 91 4.93 -2.12 -34.48
C ASN A 91 5.62 -2.01 -33.12
N LEU A 92 6.93 -1.78 -33.10
CA LEU A 92 7.67 -1.62 -31.85
C LEU A 92 7.22 -0.38 -31.07
N ALA A 93 7.05 0.76 -31.76
CA ALA A 93 6.56 2.02 -31.18
C ALA A 93 5.13 1.88 -30.62
N SER A 94 4.25 1.17 -31.33
CA SER A 94 2.89 0.89 -30.86
C SER A 94 2.89 0.02 -29.60
N VAL A 95 3.73 -1.02 -29.55
CA VAL A 95 3.86 -1.90 -28.38
C VAL A 95 4.45 -1.14 -27.19
N THR A 96 5.48 -0.33 -27.39
CA THR A 96 6.08 0.46 -26.31
C THR A 96 5.11 1.51 -25.76
N LEU A 97 4.38 2.21 -26.62
CA LEU A 97 3.32 3.12 -26.20
C LEU A 97 2.24 2.40 -25.38
N CYS A 98 1.75 1.26 -25.87
CA CYS A 98 0.75 0.46 -25.15
C CYS A 98 1.27 0.06 -23.76
N MET A 99 2.51 -0.42 -23.67
CA MET A 99 3.15 -0.76 -22.39
C MET A 99 3.31 0.44 -21.46
N LEU A 100 3.66 1.62 -22.00
CA LEU A 100 3.79 2.86 -21.23
C LEU A 100 2.44 3.37 -20.72
N TYR A 101 1.37 3.27 -21.51
CA TYR A 101 0.01 3.58 -21.06
C TYR A 101 -0.43 2.67 -19.91
N ILE A 102 -0.26 1.36 -20.08
CA ILE A 102 -0.56 0.38 -19.02
C ILE A 102 0.28 0.68 -17.77
N GLY A 103 1.58 0.89 -17.94
CA GLY A 103 2.49 1.20 -16.83
C GLY A 103 2.12 2.50 -16.10
N THR A 104 1.71 3.54 -16.84
CA THR A 104 1.24 4.80 -16.26
C THR A 104 -0.05 4.61 -15.47
N THR A 105 -1.00 3.84 -15.99
CA THR A 105 -2.24 3.53 -15.25
C THR A 105 -1.92 2.78 -13.95
N LEU A 106 -1.02 1.79 -13.97
CA LEU A 106 -0.57 1.09 -12.76
C LEU A 106 0.15 2.01 -11.78
N ALA A 107 0.98 2.93 -12.27
CA ALA A 107 1.66 3.93 -11.43
C ALA A 107 0.65 4.88 -10.75
N THR A 108 -0.39 5.32 -11.46
CA THR A 108 -1.45 6.16 -10.86
C THR A 108 -2.23 5.41 -9.78
N ILE A 109 -2.60 4.16 -10.02
CA ILE A 109 -3.25 3.29 -9.02
C ILE A 109 -2.34 3.11 -7.80
N TYR A 110 -1.04 2.91 -8.02
CA TYR A 110 -0.06 2.81 -6.94
C TYR A 110 0.02 4.09 -6.11
N VAL A 111 0.09 5.27 -6.75
CA VAL A 111 0.09 6.57 -6.05
C VAL A 111 -1.19 6.74 -5.22
N LEU A 112 -2.36 6.45 -5.78
CA LEU A 112 -3.63 6.52 -5.04
C LEU A 112 -3.64 5.57 -3.84
N SER A 113 -3.10 4.36 -4.00
CA SER A 113 -2.98 3.40 -2.89
C SER A 113 -2.01 3.88 -1.79
N CYS A 114 -0.90 4.51 -2.17
CA CYS A 114 0.09 5.09 -1.25
C CYS A 114 -0.48 6.31 -0.50
N LEU A 115 -1.29 7.13 -1.16
CA LEU A 115 -2.02 8.22 -0.50
C LEU A 115 -3.05 7.66 0.49
N GLY A 116 -3.74 6.57 0.13
CA GLY A 116 -4.61 5.82 1.05
C GLY A 116 -3.85 5.34 2.30
N LEU A 117 -2.66 4.76 2.11
CA LEU A 117 -1.78 4.35 3.21
C LEU A 117 -1.39 5.54 4.10
N LEU A 118 -1.05 6.69 3.52
CA LEU A 118 -0.68 7.88 4.29
C LEU A 118 -1.87 8.42 5.09
N ILE A 119 -3.05 8.52 4.47
CA ILE A 119 -4.28 8.96 5.16
C ILE A 119 -4.66 7.95 6.26
N GLY A 120 -4.53 6.65 5.99
CA GLY A 120 -4.78 5.57 6.94
C GLY A 120 -3.83 5.64 8.15
N THR A 121 -2.55 5.89 7.93
CA THR A 121 -1.55 6.03 9.02
C THR A 121 -1.78 7.30 9.85
N LEU A 122 -2.21 8.40 9.24
CA LEU A 122 -2.49 9.65 9.96
C LEU A 122 -3.81 9.61 10.73
N ARG A 123 -4.89 9.07 10.14
CA ARG A 123 -6.22 8.99 10.74
C ARG A 123 -6.47 7.72 11.57
N ASN A 124 -5.50 6.82 11.67
CA ASN A 124 -5.61 5.51 12.34
C ASN A 124 -6.81 4.67 11.89
N ARG A 125 -7.24 4.81 10.63
CA ARG A 125 -8.35 4.03 10.04
C ARG A 125 -7.77 2.85 9.28
N HIS A 126 -8.08 1.64 9.74
CA HIS A 126 -7.53 0.40 9.19
C HIS A 126 -8.03 0.07 7.76
N GLU A 127 -9.20 0.58 7.38
CA GLU A 127 -9.84 0.36 6.06
C GLU A 127 -8.94 0.77 4.88
N PHE A 128 -8.17 1.85 5.02
CA PHE A 128 -7.33 2.39 3.94
C PHE A 128 -6.00 1.65 3.73
N PHE A 129 -5.65 0.70 4.60
CA PHE A 129 -4.42 -0.08 4.46
C PHE A 129 -4.56 -1.24 3.46
N ILE A 130 -5.77 -1.75 3.29
CA ILE A 130 -6.04 -2.96 2.51
C ILE A 130 -5.65 -2.77 1.03
N PRO A 131 -6.07 -1.69 0.33
CA PRO A 131 -5.75 -1.51 -1.08
C PRO A 131 -4.23 -1.49 -1.34
N TRP A 132 -3.48 -0.77 -0.50
CA TRP A 132 -2.02 -0.70 -0.62
C TRP A 132 -1.35 -2.05 -0.40
N MET A 133 -1.75 -2.80 0.62
CA MET A 133 -1.16 -4.12 0.90
C MET A 133 -1.37 -5.11 -0.24
N VAL A 134 -2.53 -5.05 -0.91
CA VAL A 134 -2.85 -5.90 -2.06
C VAL A 134 -2.00 -5.51 -3.28
N VAL A 135 -1.93 -4.21 -3.60
CA VAL A 135 -1.14 -3.72 -4.74
C VAL A 135 0.35 -4.00 -4.55
N ASP A 136 0.90 -3.76 -3.35
CA ASP A 136 2.32 -4.02 -3.06
C ASP A 136 2.64 -5.53 -3.08
N PHE A 137 1.70 -6.40 -2.69
CA PHE A 137 1.85 -7.86 -2.82
C PHE A 137 1.93 -8.31 -4.28
N PHE A 138 1.03 -7.85 -5.14
CA PHE A 138 1.12 -8.17 -6.58
C PHE A 138 2.35 -7.54 -7.23
N GLY A 139 2.70 -6.30 -6.85
CA GLY A 139 3.91 -5.63 -7.33
C GLY A 139 5.19 -6.38 -6.98
N THR A 140 5.31 -6.86 -5.74
CA THR A 140 6.46 -7.67 -5.31
C THR A 140 6.54 -9.00 -6.06
N LEU A 141 5.41 -9.69 -6.30
CA LEU A 141 5.39 -10.91 -7.12
C LEU A 141 5.84 -10.66 -8.57
N ILE A 142 5.33 -9.60 -9.20
CA ILE A 142 5.74 -9.23 -10.56
C ILE A 142 7.23 -8.90 -10.57
N SER A 143 7.72 -8.08 -9.64
CA SER A 143 9.15 -7.75 -9.56
C SER A 143 10.04 -8.98 -9.37
N ALA A 144 9.62 -9.95 -8.54
CA ALA A 144 10.34 -11.20 -8.34
C ALA A 144 10.36 -12.05 -9.62
N SER A 145 9.24 -12.12 -10.35
CA SER A 145 9.17 -12.83 -11.63
C SER A 145 10.13 -12.24 -12.67
N VAL A 146 10.21 -10.90 -12.76
CA VAL A 146 11.12 -10.20 -13.66
C VAL A 146 12.58 -10.45 -13.26
N MET A 147 12.91 -10.38 -11.97
CA MET A 147 14.26 -10.69 -11.48
C MET A 147 14.66 -12.14 -11.82
N ILE A 148 13.75 -13.10 -11.67
CA ILE A 148 14.00 -14.49 -12.03
C ILE A 148 14.20 -14.63 -13.56
N ALA A 149 13.35 -14.01 -14.37
CA ALA A 149 13.45 -14.03 -15.82
C ALA A 149 14.79 -13.45 -16.33
N VAL A 150 15.22 -12.32 -15.75
CA VAL A 150 16.53 -11.71 -16.04
C VAL A 150 17.66 -12.64 -15.57
N GLY A 151 17.50 -13.30 -14.43
CA GLY A 151 18.43 -14.31 -13.95
C GLY A 151 18.57 -15.54 -14.87
N TYR A 152 17.59 -15.87 -15.71
CA TYR A 152 17.76 -16.95 -16.69
C TYR A 152 18.47 -16.51 -17.98
N ASN A 153 18.56 -15.20 -18.23
CA ASN A 153 19.25 -14.68 -19.40
C ASN A 153 20.76 -14.69 -19.21
N LYS A 154 21.45 -15.54 -19.99
CA LYS A 154 22.92 -15.69 -19.97
C LYS A 154 23.67 -14.37 -20.18
N MET A 155 23.08 -13.43 -20.92
CA MET A 155 23.65 -12.11 -21.20
C MET A 155 23.69 -11.16 -19.99
N ALA A 156 22.81 -11.35 -18.99
CA ALA A 156 22.78 -10.49 -17.80
C ALA A 156 24.02 -10.67 -16.90
N TYR A 157 24.65 -11.84 -16.96
CA TYR A 157 25.81 -12.21 -16.15
C TYR A 157 27.14 -11.71 -16.69
N CYS A 158 27.16 -11.11 -17.89
CA CYS A 158 28.41 -10.69 -18.52
C CYS A 158 29.02 -9.44 -17.85
N VAL A 159 28.20 -8.63 -17.18
CA VAL A 159 28.60 -7.33 -16.60
C VAL A 159 28.76 -7.40 -15.08
N ILE A 160 27.94 -8.20 -14.40
CA ILE A 160 27.89 -8.31 -12.93
C ILE A 160 28.01 -9.79 -12.59
N GLY A 161 29.05 -10.16 -11.84
CA GLY A 161 29.29 -11.55 -11.47
C GLY A 161 28.04 -12.20 -10.87
N LYS A 162 27.76 -13.45 -11.24
CA LYS A 162 26.54 -14.19 -10.88
C LYS A 162 26.14 -14.06 -9.40
N TRP A 163 27.11 -14.14 -8.50
CA TRP A 163 26.89 -14.03 -7.06
C TRP A 163 26.44 -12.64 -6.59
N GLN A 164 26.94 -11.58 -7.21
CA GLN A 164 26.57 -10.19 -6.87
C GLN A 164 25.14 -9.87 -7.30
N TYR A 165 24.74 -10.33 -8.49
CA TYR A 165 23.37 -10.16 -8.99
C TYR A 165 22.33 -10.84 -8.08
N TRP A 166 22.57 -12.11 -7.73
CA TRP A 166 21.69 -12.86 -6.84
C TRP A 166 21.68 -12.29 -5.42
N GLY A 167 22.83 -11.83 -4.92
CA GLY A 167 22.91 -11.15 -3.63
C GLY A 167 22.10 -9.85 -3.60
N PHE A 168 22.23 -9.01 -4.62
CA PHE A 168 21.48 -7.76 -4.73
C PHE A 168 19.97 -8.01 -4.84
N CYS A 169 19.55 -8.95 -5.69
CA CYS A 169 18.13 -9.33 -5.80
C CYS A 169 17.57 -9.83 -4.47
N ALA A 170 18.32 -10.68 -3.76
CA ALA A 170 17.89 -11.20 -2.46
C ALA A 170 17.72 -10.08 -1.42
N VAL A 171 18.64 -9.12 -1.36
CA VAL A 171 18.55 -7.97 -0.44
C VAL A 171 17.35 -7.08 -0.78
N MET A 172 17.11 -6.81 -2.07
CA MET A 172 15.96 -6.03 -2.53
C MET A 172 14.63 -6.69 -2.19
N VAL A 173 14.50 -8.00 -2.41
CA VAL A 173 13.29 -8.76 -2.04
C VAL A 173 13.11 -8.78 -0.53
N ALA A 174 14.17 -9.05 0.23
CA ALA A 174 14.11 -9.07 1.69
C ALA A 174 13.67 -7.70 2.26
N PHE A 175 14.20 -6.60 1.74
CA PHE A 175 13.80 -5.26 2.15
C PHE A 175 12.31 -4.99 1.89
N ASN A 176 11.80 -5.33 0.70
CA ASN A 176 10.38 -5.18 0.38
C ASN A 176 9.49 -6.02 1.30
N VAL A 177 9.89 -7.27 1.59
CA VAL A 177 9.16 -8.14 2.51
C VAL A 177 9.14 -7.55 3.93
N VAL A 178 10.26 -7.00 4.41
CA VAL A 178 10.33 -6.35 5.74
C VAL A 178 9.38 -5.15 5.80
N VAL A 179 9.39 -4.27 4.79
CA VAL A 179 8.48 -3.11 4.73
C VAL A 179 7.02 -3.56 4.77
N TRP A 180 6.68 -4.57 3.96
CA TRP A 180 5.32 -5.12 3.93
C TRP A 180 4.92 -5.73 5.28
N LEU A 181 5.83 -6.44 5.96
CA LEU A 181 5.58 -7.02 7.28
C LEU A 181 5.35 -5.95 8.35
N VAL A 182 6.14 -4.86 8.35
CA VAL A 182 5.96 -3.74 9.28
C VAL A 182 4.57 -3.12 9.13
N VAL A 183 4.14 -2.84 7.89
CA VAL A 183 2.81 -2.28 7.61
C VAL A 183 1.71 -3.26 8.00
N ARG A 184 1.88 -4.56 7.70
CA ARG A 184 0.92 -5.60 8.11
C ARG A 184 0.80 -5.73 9.62
N MET A 185 1.91 -5.62 10.36
CA MET A 185 1.89 -5.63 11.83
C MET A 185 1.20 -4.40 12.39
N PHE A 186 1.43 -3.23 11.81
CA PHE A 186 0.70 -2.01 12.16
C PHE A 186 -0.81 -2.14 11.89
N TYR A 187 -1.19 -2.66 10.72
CA TYR A 187 -2.59 -2.97 10.39
C TYR A 187 -3.23 -3.92 11.40
N LYS A 188 -2.57 -5.04 11.73
CA LYS A 188 -3.09 -5.99 12.74
C LYS A 188 -3.25 -5.34 14.12
N ASN A 189 -2.31 -4.49 14.50
CA ASN A 189 -2.39 -3.76 15.77
C ASN A 189 -3.59 -2.81 15.79
N LEU A 190 -3.82 -2.04 14.71
CA LEU A 190 -5.02 -1.18 14.58
C LEU A 190 -6.32 -1.98 14.63
N VAL A 191 -6.40 -3.12 13.95
CA VAL A 191 -7.60 -3.99 13.98
C VAL A 191 -7.83 -4.56 15.38
N HIS A 192 -6.76 -4.95 16.09
CA HIS A 192 -6.89 -5.43 17.46
C HIS A 192 -7.39 -4.33 18.41
N MET A 193 -6.84 -3.12 18.31
CA MET A 193 -7.25 -1.98 19.14
C MET A 193 -8.68 -1.52 18.84
N THR A 194 -9.10 -1.55 17.57
CA THR A 194 -10.49 -1.23 17.19
C THR A 194 -11.47 -2.28 17.70
N LYS A 195 -11.15 -3.57 17.63
CA LYS A 195 -11.96 -4.63 18.25
C LYS A 195 -12.06 -4.49 19.77
N LEU A 196 -10.95 -4.17 20.44
CA LEU A 196 -10.98 -3.90 21.88
C LEU A 196 -11.86 -2.68 22.20
N ARG A 197 -11.81 -1.63 21.37
CA ARG A 197 -12.69 -0.46 21.50
C ARG A 197 -14.16 -0.84 21.31
N GLU A 198 -14.50 -1.67 20.34
CA GLU A 198 -15.87 -2.16 20.14
C GLU A 198 -16.35 -3.03 21.31
N VAL A 199 -15.52 -3.95 21.79
CA VAL A 199 -15.85 -4.81 22.95
C VAL A 199 -15.99 -4.01 24.24
N ALA A 200 -15.16 -2.97 24.44
CA ALA A 200 -15.30 -2.06 25.59
C ALA A 200 -16.55 -1.17 25.50
N VAL A 201 -17.15 -1.02 24.32
CA VAL A 201 -18.40 -0.28 24.09
C VAL A 201 -19.64 -1.19 24.21
N VAL A 202 -19.47 -2.51 24.33
CA VAL A 202 -20.59 -3.44 24.57
C VAL A 202 -21.21 -3.12 25.93
N ALA A 203 -22.48 -2.74 25.85
CA ALA A 203 -23.30 -2.24 26.93
C ALA A 203 -23.23 -3.14 28.18
N ILE A 204 -22.87 -2.54 29.32
CA ILE A 204 -23.15 -3.13 30.62
C ILE A 204 -24.67 -3.25 30.73
N PRO A 205 -25.23 -4.44 31.02
CA PRO A 205 -26.67 -4.62 31.13
C PRO A 205 -27.22 -3.66 32.18
N TYR A 206 -28.10 -2.75 31.75
CA TYR A 206 -28.85 -1.89 32.63
C TYR A 206 -29.85 -2.76 33.39
N PRO A 207 -29.85 -2.82 34.73
CA PRO A 207 -30.93 -3.50 35.45
C PRO A 207 -32.24 -2.77 35.14
N SER A 208 -33.20 -3.50 34.58
CA SER A 208 -34.51 -2.98 34.20
C SER A 208 -35.18 -2.30 35.41
N PRO A 209 -35.64 -1.03 35.29
CA PRO A 209 -36.40 -0.38 36.33
C PRO A 209 -37.85 -0.87 36.25
N GLY A 210 -38.15 -1.94 36.98
CA GLY A 210 -39.53 -2.27 37.35
C GLY A 210 -40.04 -3.62 36.87
N THR A 211 -40.03 -4.58 37.80
CA THR A 211 -41.15 -5.51 37.96
C THR A 211 -41.30 -5.80 39.44
N GLY A 212 -42.41 -5.34 40.03
CA GLY A 212 -42.97 -5.93 41.25
C GLY A 212 -42.84 -5.15 42.56
N ALA A 213 -43.19 -3.86 42.58
CA ALA A 213 -43.68 -3.23 43.80
C ALA A 213 -45.14 -3.61 44.03
N THR A 214 -45.42 -4.80 44.56
CA THR A 214 -46.71 -5.13 45.21
C THR A 214 -46.53 -6.26 46.21
N ALA A 215 -46.17 -5.91 47.45
CA ALA A 215 -46.66 -6.54 48.68
C ALA A 215 -46.07 -5.78 49.86
N ALA A 216 -46.94 -5.03 50.54
CA ALA A 216 -46.61 -4.38 51.79
C ALA A 216 -46.40 -5.41 52.89
N ALA A 217 -45.44 -5.07 53.77
CA ALA A 217 -45.28 -5.48 55.16
C ALA A 217 -45.07 -6.98 55.45
N VAL A 218 -43.91 -7.30 56.04
CA VAL A 218 -43.79 -7.76 57.43
C VAL A 218 -42.31 -8.02 57.74
N ASN A 219 -41.85 -7.39 58.83
CA ASN A 219 -40.65 -7.69 59.64
C ASN A 219 -39.24 -7.50 59.06
N GLY A 220 -38.61 -6.41 59.53
CA GLY A 220 -37.35 -6.48 60.28
C GLY A 220 -36.08 -6.87 59.53
N GLY A 221 -35.24 -5.87 59.21
CA GLY A 221 -33.81 -6.09 58.98
C GLY A 221 -33.24 -5.25 57.85
N LYS A 222 -32.24 -4.42 58.20
CA LYS A 222 -31.27 -3.73 57.34
C LYS A 222 -31.12 -4.36 55.94
N ASN A 223 -31.20 -3.56 54.87
CA ASN A 223 -30.10 -3.46 53.89
C ASN A 223 -30.29 -2.34 52.86
N SER A 224 -29.12 -1.79 52.52
CA SER A 224 -28.77 -0.76 51.57
C SER A 224 -29.58 -0.73 50.28
N SER A 225 -30.04 0.47 49.94
CA SER A 225 -30.03 1.07 48.62
C SER A 225 -29.94 0.13 47.42
N SER A 226 -30.95 0.20 46.55
CA SER A 226 -30.84 -0.03 45.11
C SER A 226 -29.90 1.00 44.46
N ALA A 227 -28.69 1.17 45.01
CA ALA A 227 -27.70 2.10 44.53
C ALA A 227 -27.05 1.47 43.28
N VAL A 228 -27.40 2.04 42.14
CA VAL A 228 -26.57 1.98 40.94
C VAL A 228 -25.11 2.20 41.40
N PRO A 229 -24.18 1.28 41.07
CA PRO A 229 -22.78 1.40 41.51
C PRO A 229 -22.23 2.79 41.15
N TYR A 230 -21.46 3.41 42.06
CA TYR A 230 -20.98 4.81 41.96
C TYR A 230 -20.34 5.16 40.59
N HIS A 231 -19.79 4.16 39.89
CA HIS A 231 -19.20 4.27 38.57
C HIS A 231 -20.21 4.47 37.42
N TYR A 232 -21.52 4.40 37.65
CA TYR A 232 -22.54 4.54 36.60
C TYR A 232 -23.46 5.75 36.80
N ARG A 233 -23.04 6.69 37.64
CA ARG A 233 -23.81 7.92 37.87
C ARG A 233 -23.62 8.90 36.72
N ARG A 234 -24.71 9.56 36.29
CA ARG A 234 -24.76 10.43 35.11
C ARG A 234 -23.73 11.57 35.13
N GLU A 235 -23.37 12.05 36.32
CA GLU A 235 -22.31 13.05 36.53
C GLU A 235 -20.91 12.58 36.12
N ASN A 236 -20.68 11.27 36.04
CA ASN A 236 -19.41 10.69 35.64
C ASN A 236 -19.37 10.27 34.16
N MET A 237 -20.42 10.59 33.40
CA MET A 237 -20.55 10.24 31.99
C MET A 237 -20.64 11.49 31.10
N HIS A 238 -19.83 11.57 30.05
CA HIS A 238 -19.88 12.64 29.05
C HIS A 238 -20.29 12.08 27.68
N LEU A 239 -20.93 12.91 26.86
CA LEU A 239 -21.34 12.53 25.51
C LEU A 239 -20.16 12.71 24.56
N SER A 240 -19.67 11.61 23.98
CA SER A 240 -18.60 11.57 22.99
C SER A 240 -19.16 11.11 21.64
N ASP A 241 -18.36 11.17 20.57
CA ASP A 241 -18.73 10.87 19.17
C ASP A 241 -19.21 9.41 18.89
N GLY A 242 -19.48 8.65 19.94
CA GLY A 242 -20.05 7.30 19.91
C GLY A 242 -20.99 7.00 21.09
N GLY A 243 -21.56 8.04 21.73
CA GLY A 243 -22.52 7.90 22.85
C GLY A 243 -21.96 8.32 24.21
N LEU A 244 -22.69 7.98 25.27
CA LEU A 244 -22.37 8.31 26.67
C LEU A 244 -21.19 7.45 27.16
N LYS A 245 -20.08 8.08 27.56
CA LYS A 245 -18.85 7.41 28.02
C LYS A 245 -18.45 7.85 29.43
N HIS A 246 -17.87 6.95 30.21
CA HIS A 246 -17.43 7.22 31.58
C HIS A 246 -16.04 7.89 31.65
N MET A 247 -15.88 8.94 32.47
CA MET A 247 -14.66 9.76 32.55
C MET A 247 -13.36 8.98 32.85
N LEU A 248 -13.44 7.86 33.60
CA LEU A 248 -12.24 7.05 33.90
C LEU A 248 -11.69 6.25 32.71
N LEU A 249 -12.50 5.99 31.67
CA LEU A 249 -11.98 5.34 30.46
C LEU A 249 -11.07 6.28 29.65
N ASP A 250 -11.26 7.59 29.80
CA ASP A 250 -10.48 8.61 29.08
C ASP A 250 -9.15 8.93 29.76
N SER A 251 -9.06 8.79 31.09
CA SER A 251 -7.79 8.95 31.81
C SER A 251 -6.71 7.94 31.41
N ASN A 252 -7.11 6.83 30.79
CA ASN A 252 -6.16 5.91 30.18
C ASN A 252 -5.75 6.36 28.76
N GLU A 253 -6.62 7.06 28.01
CA GLU A 253 -6.28 7.65 26.70
C GLU A 253 -5.15 8.69 26.82
N ALA A 254 -5.08 9.44 27.92
CA ALA A 254 -3.98 10.40 28.19
C ALA A 254 -2.62 9.74 28.46
N ASN A 255 -2.58 8.48 28.88
CA ASN A 255 -1.34 7.77 29.21
C ASN A 255 -0.72 7.02 28.01
N TYR A 256 -1.38 7.05 26.84
CA TYR A 256 -0.83 6.54 25.57
C TYR A 256 -0.20 7.65 24.70
N LEU A 257 -0.02 8.85 25.26
CA LEU A 257 0.64 10.01 24.63
C LEU A 257 2.13 10.16 25.01
N VAL A 258 2.76 9.12 25.56
CA VAL A 258 4.21 9.08 25.83
C VAL A 258 4.87 7.92 25.10
#